data_AF-A0A924RHZ8-F1
#
_entry.id   AF-A0A924RHZ8-F1
#
_cell.length_a   1.000
_cell.length_b   1.000
_cell.length_c   1.000
_cell.angle_alpha   90.00
_cell.angle_beta   90.00
_cell.angle_gamma   90.00
#
_symmetry.space_group_name_H-M   'P 1'
#
loop_
_entity.id
_entity.type
_entity.pdbx_description
1 polymer ?
#
loop_
_entity_poly.entity_id
_entity_poly.type
_entity_poly.pdbx_seq_one_letter_code
_entity_poly.pdbx_strand_id
1 'polypeptide(L)'
;MRRRPASSRVRRRRALAVLLLATLLVVVLWRAARASGVDEPTPTSAAAPAPSSVTDGGAPAVAPGDAPAVAPDRQVPGPLASVAGVGTHTAASVPSSSSQVVLVRGDAASLATTAVELYQRTAAGWVRSARWRGHVGAKGWSSDHREGDLRTPTGTYTLSDAGGLQADPGTALPYHRSPS
;
A
#
# COMPACT_ATOMS: atom_id res chain seq x y z
N MET A 1 74.46 19.31 -8.98
CA MET A 1 73.91 18.92 -7.66
C MET A 1 72.39 19.08 -7.67
N ARG A 2 71.60 17.99 -7.69
CA ARG A 2 70.13 18.02 -7.64
C ARG A 2 69.65 17.54 -6.27
N ARG A 3 68.92 18.37 -5.52
CA ARG A 3 68.33 18.03 -4.21
C ARG A 3 67.05 17.21 -4.41
N ARG A 4 66.92 16.07 -3.70
CA ARG A 4 65.69 15.25 -3.63
C ARG A 4 64.73 15.83 -2.57
N PRO A 5 63.42 16.00 -2.82
CA PRO A 5 62.47 16.34 -1.76
C PRO A 5 61.85 15.07 -1.16
N ALA A 6 62.06 14.86 0.14
CA ALA A 6 61.29 13.95 0.96
C ALA A 6 60.22 14.74 1.72
N SER A 7 58.93 14.34 1.65
CA SER A 7 57.91 14.50 2.73
C SER A 7 56.43 14.28 2.30
N SER A 8 56.11 13.52 1.26
CA SER A 8 54.70 13.25 0.88
C SER A 8 53.97 12.22 1.77
N ARG A 9 54.70 11.41 2.55
CA ARG A 9 54.12 10.29 3.33
C ARG A 9 53.54 10.71 4.69
N VAL A 10 54.02 11.80 5.29
CA VAL A 10 53.56 12.27 6.61
C VAL A 10 52.23 13.02 6.51
N ARG A 11 52.01 13.76 5.42
CA ARG A 11 50.76 14.52 5.19
C ARG A 11 49.55 13.61 5.01
N ARG A 12 49.73 12.44 4.36
CA ARG A 12 48.66 11.45 4.14
C ARG A 12 48.21 10.76 5.43
N ARG A 13 49.14 10.52 6.37
CA ARG A 13 48.83 9.91 7.67
C ARG A 13 48.05 10.85 8.60
N ARG A 14 48.32 12.16 8.53
CA ARG A 14 47.59 13.17 9.31
C ARG A 14 46.16 13.39 8.79
N ALA A 15 45.94 13.34 7.47
CA ALA A 15 44.60 13.47 6.88
C ALA A 15 43.67 12.30 7.22
N LEU A 16 44.19 11.06 7.23
CA LEU A 16 43.41 9.86 7.58
C LEU A 16 43.00 9.82 9.07
N ALA A 17 43.85 10.33 9.98
CA ALA A 17 43.53 10.40 11.40
C ALA A 17 42.40 11.39 11.72
N VAL A 18 42.34 12.54 11.02
CA VAL A 18 41.28 13.54 11.20
C VAL A 18 39.93 13.03 10.69
N LEU A 19 39.92 12.31 9.56
CA LEU A 19 38.70 11.71 9.01
C LEU A 19 38.09 10.64 9.93
N LEU A 20 38.92 9.78 10.54
CA LEU A 20 38.45 8.78 11.51
C LEU A 20 37.87 9.42 12.78
N LEU A 21 38.50 10.48 13.30
CA LEU A 21 38.02 11.19 14.48
C LEU A 21 36.66 11.88 14.23
N ALA A 22 36.47 12.48 13.04
CA ALA A 22 35.21 13.12 12.66
C ALA A 22 34.07 12.10 12.51
N THR A 23 34.34 10.92 11.92
CA THR A 23 33.33 9.85 11.84
C THR A 23 32.94 9.30 13.21
N LEU A 24 33.88 9.17 14.14
CA LEU A 24 33.59 8.71 15.50
C LEU A 24 32.73 9.72 16.28
N LEU A 25 33.00 11.02 16.10
CA LEU A 25 32.21 12.10 16.72
C LEU A 25 30.75 12.09 16.23
N VAL A 26 30.52 11.90 14.92
CA VAL A 26 29.17 11.85 14.34
C VAL A 26 28.38 10.64 14.85
N VAL A 27 29.02 9.47 15.02
CA VAL A 27 28.37 8.27 15.58
C VAL A 27 28.01 8.44 17.05
N VAL A 28 28.88 9.07 17.86
CA VAL A 28 28.59 9.37 19.27
C VAL A 28 27.43 10.37 19.39
N LEU A 29 27.39 11.41 18.56
CA LEU A 29 26.29 12.38 18.51
C LEU A 29 24.96 11.73 18.10
N TRP A 30 24.98 10.79 17.15
CA TRP A 30 23.77 10.03 16.76
C TRP A 30 23.28 9.07 17.85
N ARG A 31 24.16 8.54 18.71
CA ARG A 31 23.76 7.68 19.84
C ARG A 31 23.18 8.50 21.01
N ALA A 32 23.65 9.71 21.24
CA ALA A 32 23.14 10.59 22.30
C ALA A 32 21.70 11.09 22.04
N ALA A 33 21.29 11.22 20.77
CA ALA A 33 19.93 11.65 20.39
C ALA A 33 18.84 10.56 20.56
N ARG A 34 19.20 9.33 20.97
CA ARG A 34 18.27 8.21 21.21
C ARG A 34 18.04 7.90 22.69
N ALA A 35 18.59 8.70 23.61
CA ALA A 35 18.54 8.46 25.05
C ALA A 35 17.96 9.65 25.85
N SER A 36 16.87 10.25 25.35
CA SER A 36 16.06 11.19 26.12
C SER A 36 14.62 10.69 26.14
N GLY A 37 14.40 9.64 26.93
CA GLY A 37 13.09 9.26 27.42
C GLY A 37 13.10 9.41 28.94
N VAL A 38 12.50 10.48 29.44
CA VAL A 38 12.12 10.64 30.85
C VAL A 38 10.81 11.41 30.85
N ASP A 39 9.73 10.75 31.21
CA ASP A 39 8.69 11.36 32.05
C ASP A 39 8.03 10.23 32.87
N GLU A 40 8.07 10.43 34.18
CA GLU A 40 7.64 9.52 35.23
C GLU A 40 6.24 9.97 35.69
N PRO A 41 5.21 9.10 35.72
CA PRO A 41 3.93 9.48 36.31
C PRO A 41 3.89 9.13 37.80
N THR A 42 3.82 10.19 38.60
CA THR A 42 3.54 10.18 40.04
C THR A 42 2.16 9.58 40.33
N PRO A 43 1.97 8.77 41.40
CA PRO A 43 0.64 8.34 41.81
C PRO A 43 0.00 9.41 42.70
N THR A 44 -1.17 9.92 42.33
CA THR A 44 -2.07 10.62 43.27
C THR A 44 -3.53 10.30 42.95
N SER A 45 -4.23 10.05 44.05
CA SER A 45 -5.54 9.46 44.24
C SER A 45 -6.71 10.36 43.86
N ALA A 46 -7.81 9.70 43.47
CA ALA A 46 -9.22 10.07 43.61
C ALA A 46 -9.79 11.27 42.83
N ALA A 47 -10.61 10.97 41.81
CA ALA A 47 -12.02 11.36 41.73
C ALA A 47 -12.66 10.85 40.42
N ALA A 48 -13.76 10.11 40.52
CA ALA A 48 -14.58 9.73 39.37
C ALA A 48 -15.41 10.93 38.86
N PRO A 49 -15.60 11.04 37.54
CA PRO A 49 -16.93 11.37 37.02
C PRO A 49 -17.39 10.46 35.87
N ALA A 50 -18.70 10.48 35.66
CA ALA A 50 -19.58 9.64 34.85
C ALA A 50 -19.24 9.49 33.34
N PRO A 51 -19.80 8.47 32.65
CA PRO A 51 -19.55 8.23 31.23
C PRO A 51 -20.15 9.34 30.35
N SER A 52 -19.28 10.01 29.58
CA SER A 52 -19.69 10.89 28.49
C SER A 52 -19.81 10.07 27.21
N SER A 53 -21.01 10.01 26.68
CA SER A 53 -21.36 9.53 25.34
C SER A 53 -20.58 10.31 24.28
N VAL A 54 -19.57 9.67 23.69
CA VAL A 54 -18.89 10.21 22.51
C VAL A 54 -19.69 9.78 21.28
N THR A 55 -20.21 10.80 20.63
CA THR A 55 -21.03 10.81 19.42
C THR A 55 -20.30 10.11 18.27
N ASP A 56 -21.06 9.34 17.49
CA ASP A 56 -20.63 8.70 16.25
C ASP A 56 -19.78 9.66 15.39
N GLY A 57 -18.50 9.32 15.25
CA GLY A 57 -17.63 9.89 14.23
C GLY A 57 -18.04 9.32 12.89
N GLY A 58 -19.04 9.95 12.26
CA GLY A 58 -19.49 9.61 10.92
C GLY A 58 -18.30 9.48 9.97
N ALA A 59 -18.10 8.26 9.47
CA ALA A 59 -17.23 8.01 8.35
C ALA A 59 -17.67 8.92 7.18
N PRO A 60 -16.74 9.58 6.47
CA PRO A 60 -17.12 10.37 5.31
C PRO A 60 -17.84 9.45 4.32
N ALA A 61 -19.11 9.75 4.06
CA ALA A 61 -19.89 9.10 3.02
C ALA A 61 -19.14 9.27 1.69
N VAL A 62 -18.54 8.18 1.20
CA VAL A 62 -18.03 8.14 -0.17
C VAL A 62 -19.26 8.15 -1.06
N ALA A 63 -19.57 9.32 -1.61
CA ALA A 63 -20.59 9.44 -2.63
C ALA A 63 -20.26 8.47 -3.78
N PRO A 64 -21.19 7.59 -4.20
CA PRO A 64 -20.99 6.78 -5.39
C PRO A 64 -21.16 7.72 -6.58
N GLY A 65 -20.06 8.17 -7.21
CA GLY A 65 -20.23 8.94 -8.45
C GLY A 65 -19.04 9.59 -9.13
N ASP A 66 -17.97 10.00 -8.44
CA ASP A 66 -17.12 11.06 -9.03
C ASP A 66 -15.62 10.79 -9.11
N ALA A 67 -15.21 9.53 -9.22
CA ALA A 67 -13.91 9.23 -9.82
C ALA A 67 -14.15 9.01 -11.32
N PRO A 68 -13.63 9.88 -12.23
CA PRO A 68 -13.81 9.65 -13.65
C PRO A 68 -13.19 8.31 -14.00
N ALA A 69 -14.03 7.36 -14.43
CA ALA A 69 -13.56 6.18 -15.13
C ALA A 69 -12.84 6.70 -16.37
N VAL A 70 -11.52 6.60 -16.38
CA VAL A 70 -10.75 6.99 -17.57
C VAL A 70 -11.21 6.05 -18.68
N ALA A 71 -11.70 6.63 -19.78
CA ALA A 71 -12.15 5.87 -20.94
C ALA A 71 -11.08 4.81 -21.30
N PRO A 72 -11.49 3.58 -21.65
CA PRO A 72 -10.54 2.52 -21.92
C PRO A 72 -9.60 2.97 -23.05
N ASP A 73 -8.30 3.01 -22.77
CA ASP A 73 -7.27 3.01 -23.81
C ASP A 73 -7.59 1.87 -24.80
N ARG A 74 -7.32 2.07 -26.10
CA ARG A 74 -7.73 1.13 -27.16
C ARG A 74 -6.96 -0.19 -27.01
N GLN A 75 -7.46 -1.08 -26.16
CA GLN A 75 -6.87 -2.40 -25.94
C GLN A 75 -7.39 -3.39 -26.98
N VAL A 76 -6.47 -4.14 -27.57
CA VAL A 76 -6.80 -5.30 -28.41
C VAL A 76 -7.26 -6.44 -27.49
N PRO A 77 -8.41 -7.08 -27.75
CA PRO A 77 -8.82 -8.27 -27.00
C PRO A 77 -7.74 -9.35 -27.04
N GLY A 78 -7.54 -10.05 -25.92
CA GLY A 78 -6.54 -11.11 -25.87
C GLY A 78 -6.66 -12.04 -24.67
N PRO A 79 -5.74 -13.02 -24.53
CA PRO A 79 -5.69 -13.87 -23.35
C PRO A 79 -5.48 -13.06 -22.08
N LEU A 80 -6.10 -13.44 -20.96
CA LEU A 80 -5.91 -12.72 -19.69
C LEU A 80 -4.44 -12.70 -19.27
N ALA A 81 -3.68 -13.75 -19.59
CA ALA A 81 -2.25 -13.86 -19.30
C ALA A 81 -1.37 -12.82 -20.02
N SER A 82 -1.85 -12.18 -21.09
CA SER A 82 -1.11 -11.08 -21.75
C SER A 82 -1.31 -9.73 -21.07
N VAL A 83 -2.23 -9.63 -20.10
CA VAL A 83 -2.40 -8.43 -19.29
C VAL A 83 -1.20 -8.27 -18.36
N ALA A 84 -0.54 -7.12 -18.44
CA ALA A 84 0.63 -6.80 -17.63
C ALA A 84 0.32 -6.94 -16.13
N GLY A 85 1.11 -7.79 -15.45
CA GLY A 85 0.99 -8.09 -14.03
C GLY A 85 0.15 -9.33 -13.68
N VAL A 86 -0.55 -9.96 -14.64
CA VAL A 86 -1.31 -11.20 -14.40
C VAL A 86 -0.46 -12.44 -14.67
N GLY A 87 0.19 -12.51 -15.84
CA GLY A 87 0.98 -13.69 -16.23
C GLY A 87 0.14 -14.98 -16.32
N THR A 88 0.80 -16.10 -16.62
CA THR A 88 0.11 -17.38 -16.88
C THR A 88 -0.46 -18.02 -15.62
N HIS A 89 0.26 -17.94 -14.49
CA HIS A 89 -0.15 -18.59 -13.25
C HIS A 89 -1.42 -17.95 -12.65
N THR A 90 -1.47 -16.63 -12.50
CA THR A 90 -2.66 -15.92 -12.00
C THR A 90 -3.82 -16.00 -13.00
N ALA A 91 -3.54 -16.02 -14.31
CA ALA A 91 -4.61 -16.22 -15.28
C ALA A 91 -5.25 -17.63 -15.15
N ALA A 92 -4.46 -18.65 -14.82
CA ALA A 92 -4.94 -20.01 -14.65
C ALA A 92 -5.74 -20.23 -13.34
N SER A 93 -5.54 -19.39 -12.32
CA SER A 93 -6.32 -19.44 -11.08
C SER A 93 -7.71 -18.77 -11.19
N VAL A 94 -7.99 -18.05 -12.28
CA VAL A 94 -9.31 -17.47 -12.53
C VAL A 94 -10.27 -18.58 -13.00
N PRO A 95 -11.44 -18.78 -12.34
CA PRO A 95 -12.42 -19.78 -12.76
C PRO A 95 -12.85 -19.57 -14.21
N SER A 96 -12.96 -20.66 -14.98
CA SER A 96 -13.28 -20.62 -16.41
C SER A 96 -14.66 -20.06 -16.73
N SER A 97 -15.59 -20.09 -15.77
CA SER A 97 -16.93 -19.50 -15.83
C SER A 97 -16.93 -17.98 -15.66
N SER A 98 -15.80 -17.37 -15.30
CA SER A 98 -15.70 -15.93 -15.10
C SER A 98 -15.86 -15.18 -16.43
N SER A 99 -16.80 -14.24 -16.45
CA SER A 99 -17.00 -13.28 -17.55
C SER A 99 -16.41 -11.90 -17.23
N GLN A 100 -16.07 -11.64 -15.97
CA GLN A 100 -15.49 -10.39 -15.50
C GLN A 100 -14.32 -10.66 -14.55
N VAL A 101 -13.32 -9.78 -14.57
CA VAL A 101 -12.18 -9.78 -13.64
C VAL A 101 -11.95 -8.35 -13.17
N VAL A 102 -11.85 -8.16 -11.87
CA VAL A 102 -11.37 -6.91 -11.27
C VAL A 102 -9.89 -7.09 -10.97
N LEU A 103 -9.04 -6.36 -11.69
CA LEU A 103 -7.60 -6.35 -11.49
C LEU A 103 -7.20 -5.15 -10.64
N VAL A 104 -6.68 -5.40 -9.44
CA VAL A 104 -6.08 -4.38 -8.59
C VAL A 104 -4.57 -4.51 -8.72
N ARG A 105 -3.90 -3.42 -9.12
CA ARG A 105 -2.45 -3.40 -9.31
C ARG A 105 -1.85 -2.09 -8.79
N GLY A 106 -0.65 -2.15 -8.24
CA GLY A 106 0.08 -0.98 -7.75
C GLY A 106 1.52 -1.34 -7.48
N ASP A 107 2.39 -0.33 -7.39
CA ASP A 107 3.79 -0.54 -7.05
C ASP A 107 3.92 -0.85 -5.55
N ALA A 108 4.69 -1.88 -5.20
CA ALA A 108 5.01 -2.21 -3.81
C ALA A 108 5.74 -1.06 -3.10
N ALA A 109 6.47 -0.22 -3.85
CA ALA A 109 7.19 0.94 -3.33
C ALA A 109 6.30 2.20 -3.16
N SER A 110 5.10 2.24 -3.73
CA SER A 110 4.26 3.44 -3.71
C SER A 110 2.76 3.13 -3.60
N LEU A 111 2.21 3.36 -2.40
CA LEU A 111 0.77 3.29 -2.11
C LEU A 111 -0.07 4.27 -2.95
N ALA A 112 0.55 5.29 -3.53
CA ALA A 112 -0.13 6.36 -4.27
C ALA A 112 -0.44 6.02 -5.74
N THR A 113 -0.01 4.86 -6.23
CA THR A 113 -0.09 4.49 -7.66
C THR A 113 -0.99 3.29 -7.95
N THR A 114 -1.85 2.92 -7.02
CA THR A 114 -2.78 1.80 -7.22
C THR A 114 -3.84 2.14 -8.27
N ALA A 115 -4.07 1.21 -9.18
CA ALA A 115 -5.16 1.21 -10.14
C ALA A 115 -6.08 0.00 -9.93
N VAL A 116 -7.37 0.22 -10.13
CA VAL A 116 -8.40 -0.82 -10.20
C VAL A 116 -8.93 -0.84 -11.64
N GLU A 117 -8.94 -2.01 -12.27
CA GLU A 117 -9.32 -2.16 -13.67
C GLU A 117 -10.36 -3.27 -13.81
N LEU A 118 -11.44 -3.00 -14.54
CA LEU A 118 -12.47 -4.00 -14.84
C LEU A 118 -12.23 -4.57 -16.24
N TYR A 119 -11.91 -5.86 -16.30
CA TYR A 119 -11.83 -6.64 -17.53
C TYR A 119 -13.11 -7.43 -17.75
N GLN A 120 -13.60 -7.43 -18.99
CA GLN A 120 -14.75 -8.22 -19.44
C GLN A 120 -14.31 -9.20 -20.52
N ARG A 121 -14.84 -10.42 -20.46
CA ARG A 121 -14.59 -11.46 -21.46
C ARG A 121 -15.52 -11.25 -22.64
N THR A 122 -14.94 -11.25 -23.83
CA THR A 122 -15.64 -11.21 -25.12
C THR A 122 -15.32 -12.49 -25.91
N ALA A 123 -15.98 -12.68 -27.05
CA ALA A 123 -15.66 -13.76 -27.97
C ALA A 123 -14.20 -13.72 -28.47
N ALA A 124 -13.60 -12.53 -28.55
CA ALA A 124 -12.22 -12.32 -29.01
C ALA A 124 -11.17 -12.35 -27.87
N GLY A 125 -11.61 -12.46 -26.61
CA GLY A 125 -10.72 -12.42 -25.44
C GLY A 125 -11.13 -11.36 -24.42
N TRP A 126 -10.24 -11.09 -23.47
CA TRP A 126 -10.45 -10.13 -22.38
C TRP A 126 -10.16 -8.70 -22.83
N VAL A 127 -11.02 -7.77 -22.43
CA VAL A 127 -10.92 -6.34 -22.74
C VAL A 127 -11.15 -5.53 -21.48
N ARG A 128 -10.32 -4.52 -21.20
CA ARG A 128 -10.59 -3.59 -20.11
C ARG A 128 -11.74 -2.66 -20.49
N SER A 129 -12.78 -2.66 -19.67
CA SER A 129 -13.97 -1.83 -19.82
C SER A 129 -13.93 -0.55 -18.98
N ALA A 130 -13.17 -0.53 -17.88
CA ALA A 130 -13.05 0.63 -17.01
C ALA A 130 -11.76 0.62 -16.16
N ARG A 131 -11.36 1.79 -15.68
CA ARG A 131 -10.21 2.00 -14.79
C ARG A 131 -10.48 3.12 -13.78
N TRP A 132 -10.08 2.88 -12.54
CA TRP A 132 -10.12 3.86 -11.45
C TRP A 132 -8.78 3.93 -10.72
N ARG A 133 -8.57 5.01 -9.98
CA ARG A 133 -7.55 5.06 -8.93
C ARG A 133 -8.01 4.18 -7.77
N GLY A 134 -7.08 3.45 -7.16
CA GLY A 134 -7.31 2.63 -5.98
C GLY A 134 -6.50 3.11 -4.78
N HIS A 135 -6.84 2.57 -3.62
CA HIS A 135 -6.06 2.67 -2.39
C HIS A 135 -5.81 1.26 -1.86
N VAL A 136 -4.63 1.04 -1.29
CA VAL A 136 -4.25 -0.24 -0.67
C VAL A 136 -4.01 -0.03 0.82
N GLY A 137 -3.89 -1.14 1.55
CA GLY A 137 -3.57 -1.11 2.97
C GLY A 137 -2.32 -0.27 3.25
N ALA A 138 -2.30 0.43 4.39
CA ALA A 138 -1.22 1.34 4.78
C ALA A 138 0.16 0.67 4.86
N LYS A 139 0.21 -0.66 5.02
CA LYS A 139 1.45 -1.45 5.03
C LYS A 139 1.71 -2.21 3.72
N GLY A 140 1.02 -1.83 2.64
CA GLY A 140 1.23 -2.38 1.30
C GLY A 140 0.55 -3.73 1.09
N TRP A 141 1.23 -4.63 0.40
CA TRP A 141 0.68 -5.91 -0.08
C TRP A 141 1.25 -7.09 0.72
N SER A 142 0.50 -8.19 0.87
CA SER A 142 0.98 -9.43 1.52
C SER A 142 0.30 -10.68 1.01
N SER A 143 1.05 -11.78 0.90
CA SER A 143 0.47 -13.13 0.72
C SER A 143 0.12 -13.80 2.05
N ASP A 144 0.69 -13.33 3.17
CA ASP A 144 0.34 -13.74 4.54
C ASP A 144 -0.44 -12.58 5.18
N HIS A 145 -1.75 -12.53 4.91
CA HIS A 145 -2.64 -11.50 5.45
C HIS A 145 -3.26 -11.97 6.76
N ARG A 146 -3.29 -11.07 7.74
CA ARG A 146 -3.98 -11.28 9.02
C ARG A 146 -4.89 -10.12 9.31
N GLU A 147 -5.97 -10.40 10.03
CA GLU A 147 -6.88 -9.36 10.49
C GLU A 147 -6.12 -8.25 11.24
N GLY A 148 -6.39 -7.00 10.88
CA GLY A 148 -5.76 -5.81 11.47
C GLY A 148 -4.31 -5.55 11.04
N ASP A 149 -3.73 -6.30 10.10
CA ASP A 149 -2.33 -6.10 9.70
C ASP A 149 -2.10 -4.87 8.80
N LEU A 150 -3.18 -4.26 8.30
CA LEU A 150 -3.21 -3.11 7.39
C LEU A 150 -2.54 -3.38 6.03
N ARG A 151 -2.51 -4.63 5.58
CA ARG A 151 -2.01 -5.02 4.26
C ARG A 151 -3.14 -5.48 3.35
N THR A 152 -3.00 -5.20 2.07
CA THR A 152 -3.87 -5.75 1.03
C THR A 152 -3.42 -7.17 0.69
N PRO A 153 -4.31 -8.18 0.74
CA PRO A 153 -3.96 -9.54 0.38
C PRO A 153 -3.63 -9.66 -1.12
N THR A 154 -2.59 -10.43 -1.46
CA THR A 154 -2.24 -10.76 -2.84
C THR A 154 -2.76 -12.14 -3.21
N GLY A 155 -3.44 -12.27 -4.35
CA GLY A 155 -3.94 -13.54 -4.84
C GLY A 155 -5.09 -13.37 -5.83
N THR A 156 -5.75 -14.49 -6.15
CA THR A 156 -7.00 -14.51 -6.90
C THR A 156 -8.13 -14.87 -5.94
N TYR A 157 -9.18 -14.05 -5.94
CA TYR A 157 -10.34 -14.23 -5.07
C TYR A 157 -11.61 -14.17 -5.90
N THR A 158 -12.62 -14.95 -5.53
CA THR A 158 -13.96 -14.88 -6.10
C THR A 158 -14.82 -13.94 -5.27
N LEU A 159 -15.70 -13.18 -5.91
CA LEU A 159 -16.74 -12.42 -5.22
C LEU A 159 -17.91 -13.35 -4.90
N SER A 160 -18.28 -13.45 -3.62
CA SER A 160 -19.42 -14.27 -3.17
C SER A 160 -20.72 -13.48 -3.12
N ASP A 161 -20.62 -12.19 -2.75
CA ASP A 161 -21.77 -11.35 -2.44
C ASP A 161 -21.53 -9.92 -2.94
N ALA A 162 -22.61 -9.23 -3.24
CA ALA A 162 -22.66 -7.77 -3.27
C ALA A 162 -23.18 -7.26 -1.92
N GLY A 163 -22.98 -5.98 -1.63
CA GLY A 163 -23.53 -5.40 -0.40
C GLY A 163 -23.61 -3.88 -0.45
N GLY A 164 -24.34 -3.32 0.51
CA GLY A 164 -24.52 -1.89 0.62
C GLY A 164 -25.56 -1.46 1.65
N LEU A 165 -25.68 -0.15 1.84
CA LEU A 165 -26.60 0.47 2.80
C LEU A 165 -28.06 0.47 2.29
N GLN A 166 -28.22 0.67 0.98
CA GLN A 166 -29.52 0.77 0.32
C GLN A 166 -30.10 -0.61 0.01
N ALA A 167 -31.36 -0.65 -0.46
CA ALA A 167 -31.94 -1.87 -0.99
C ALA A 167 -31.14 -2.38 -2.19
N ASP A 168 -31.24 -3.68 -2.47
CA ASP A 168 -30.58 -4.32 -3.60
C ASP A 168 -30.95 -3.60 -4.91
N PRO A 169 -29.97 -3.05 -5.66
CA PRO A 169 -30.21 -2.38 -6.93
C PRO A 169 -30.47 -3.36 -8.10
N GLY A 170 -30.58 -4.66 -7.84
CA GLY A 170 -30.74 -5.73 -8.83
C GLY A 170 -29.43 -6.45 -9.14
N THR A 171 -28.61 -6.74 -8.12
CA THR A 171 -27.33 -7.40 -8.30
C THR A 171 -27.49 -8.86 -8.71
N ALA A 172 -26.58 -9.35 -9.55
CA ALA A 172 -26.54 -10.78 -9.91
C ALA A 172 -26.00 -11.67 -8.78
N LEU A 173 -25.17 -11.11 -7.90
CA LEU A 173 -24.71 -11.77 -6.67
C LEU A 173 -25.75 -11.62 -5.57
N PRO A 174 -25.78 -12.52 -4.57
CA PRO A 174 -26.57 -12.29 -3.37
C PRO A 174 -26.20 -10.95 -2.72
N TYR A 175 -27.21 -10.23 -2.22
CA TYR A 175 -27.03 -8.87 -1.70
C TYR A 175 -27.12 -8.84 -0.17
N HIS A 176 -26.02 -8.49 0.48
CA HIS A 176 -25.96 -8.26 1.92
C HIS A 176 -26.24 -6.79 2.23
N ARG A 177 -27.45 -6.51 2.74
CA ARG A 177 -27.81 -5.17 3.22
C ARG A 177 -27.47 -5.04 4.71
N SER A 178 -26.61 -4.08 5.05
CA SER A 178 -26.32 -3.72 6.44
C SER A 178 -26.77 -2.29 6.70
N PRO A 179 -27.86 -2.07 7.47
CA PRO A 179 -28.15 -0.75 8.00
C PRO A 179 -27.06 -0.40 9.03
N SER A 180 -26.56 0.84 8.97
CA SER A 180 -25.67 1.41 10.00
C SER A 180 -26.30 1.34 11.38
#